data_AF-C7NKJ4-F1
#
_entry.id   AF-C7NKJ4-F1
#
_cell.length_a   1.000
_cell.length_b   1.000
_cell.length_c   1.000
_cell.angle_alpha   90.00
_cell.angle_beta   90.00
_cell.angle_gamma   90.00
#
_symmetry.space_group_name_H-M   'P 1'
#
loop_
_entity.id
_entity.type
_entity.pdbx_description
1 polymer ?
#
loop_
_entity_poly.entity_id
_entity_poly.type
_entity_poly.pdbx_seq_one_letter_code
_entity_poly.pdbx_strand_id
1 'polypeptide(L)'
;MFVALRDAWFARGRFAVMGLVVALVALLVVALSGLTAGLGAQSVSALRALPGEAVVVAAPAEGESPELARSQLTEEQVAGHEGEALGIATARIELDEGTETVTVFGVDPDGALAPEQLVAGATVGESGTLEGVSPDDAHLSFNHLPVVWVPLEVWRELPMATGSRASALVLPDEPGEAQVAGGQALTRSEALDAVGSYSSEQGSLQLIQGLLLVVSAVVVSAFLTVWTIQRTGDLAVMRALGATRRTLVGDVLTQGLLLLLVGGGVGALAATGLGAWVLSTDAVPWALTPMTTVVPWLLLVAAGLVGAALAVRRVLTIDPALALEGAR
;
A
#
# COMPACT_ATOMS: atom_id res chain seq x y z
N MET A 1 -34.83 21.36 -6.83
CA MET A 1 -33.36 21.48 -6.99
C MET A 1 -32.89 22.66 -6.15
N PHE A 2 -31.84 22.50 -5.33
CA PHE A 2 -31.18 23.53 -4.47
C PHE A 2 -31.75 23.90 -3.08
N VAL A 3 -32.43 23.00 -2.37
CA VAL A 3 -32.61 23.20 -0.90
C VAL A 3 -31.39 22.67 -0.12
N ALA A 4 -30.78 21.56 -0.58
CA ALA A 4 -29.62 20.95 0.07
C ALA A 4 -28.38 21.88 0.14
N LEU A 5 -28.05 22.62 -0.93
CA LEU A 5 -26.94 23.58 -0.91
C LEU A 5 -27.24 24.80 -0.01
N ARG A 6 -28.50 25.25 0.04
CA ARG A 6 -28.90 26.41 0.85
C ARG A 6 -28.88 26.07 2.34
N ASP A 7 -29.29 24.86 2.70
CA ASP A 7 -29.30 24.39 4.10
C ASP A 7 -27.91 24.07 4.64
N ALA A 8 -26.98 23.58 3.81
CA ALA A 8 -25.57 23.50 4.17
C ALA A 8 -24.99 24.88 4.55
N TRP A 9 -25.50 25.93 3.92
CA TRP A 9 -25.06 27.31 4.14
C TRP A 9 -25.71 27.99 5.35
N PHE A 10 -26.91 27.57 5.77
CA PHE A 10 -27.60 28.11 6.95
C PHE A 10 -27.27 27.37 8.26
N ALA A 11 -26.93 26.07 8.21
CA ALA A 11 -26.54 25.25 9.36
C ALA A 11 -25.02 25.06 9.48
N ARG A 12 -24.26 26.15 9.35
CA ARG A 12 -22.78 26.15 9.18
C ARG A 12 -22.00 25.34 10.20
N GLY A 13 -22.41 25.35 11.47
CA GLY A 13 -21.67 24.67 12.54
C GLY A 13 -21.70 23.14 12.43
N ARG A 14 -22.90 22.53 12.31
CA ARG A 14 -23.05 21.07 12.33
C ARG A 14 -22.51 20.42 11.06
N PHE A 15 -22.79 21.02 9.90
CA PHE A 15 -22.24 20.56 8.63
C PHE A 15 -20.73 20.72 8.56
N ALA A 16 -20.16 21.79 9.13
CA ALA A 16 -18.70 21.94 9.21
C ALA A 16 -18.07 20.85 10.08
N VAL A 17 -18.66 20.51 11.23
CA VAL A 17 -18.13 19.42 12.08
C VAL A 17 -18.24 18.07 11.37
N MET A 18 -19.38 17.75 10.75
CA MET A 18 -19.55 16.51 9.98
C MET A 18 -18.56 16.43 8.81
N GLY A 19 -18.42 17.52 8.05
CA GLY A 19 -17.48 17.62 6.94
C GLY A 19 -16.03 17.50 7.40
N LEU A 20 -15.67 18.11 8.54
CA LEU A 20 -14.35 17.99 9.14
C LEU A 20 -14.05 16.55 9.56
N VAL A 21 -14.99 15.87 10.22
CA VAL A 21 -14.80 14.46 10.60
C VAL A 21 -14.58 13.60 9.37
N VAL A 22 -15.42 13.76 8.33
CA VAL A 22 -15.26 13.03 7.06
C VAL A 22 -13.91 13.35 6.41
N ALA A 23 -13.48 14.62 6.44
CA ALA A 23 -12.18 15.02 5.89
C ALA A 23 -11.00 14.43 6.66
N LEU A 24 -11.04 14.40 8.00
CA LEU A 24 -9.99 13.80 8.83
C LEU A 24 -9.91 12.28 8.63
N VAL A 25 -11.07 11.63 8.54
CA VAL A 25 -11.15 10.19 8.25
C VAL A 25 -10.60 9.88 6.86
N ALA A 26 -11.00 10.66 5.85
CA ALA A 26 -10.48 10.50 4.49
C ALA A 26 -8.98 10.77 4.41
N LEU A 27 -8.50 11.80 5.12
CA LEU A 27 -7.07 12.08 5.25
C LEU A 27 -6.36 10.86 5.81
N LEU A 28 -6.84 10.29 6.91
CA LEU A 28 -6.20 9.14 7.55
C LEU A 28 -6.19 7.90 6.65
N VAL A 29 -7.31 7.60 5.99
CA VAL A 29 -7.43 6.43 5.10
C VAL A 29 -6.52 6.56 3.87
N VAL A 30 -6.48 7.75 3.24
CA VAL A 30 -5.59 8.03 2.10
C VAL A 30 -4.12 8.06 2.55
N ALA A 31 -3.84 8.66 3.70
CA ALA A 31 -2.49 8.74 4.26
C ALA A 31 -1.92 7.36 4.55
N LEU A 32 -2.70 6.52 5.22
CA LEU A 32 -2.30 5.15 5.49
C LEU A 32 -2.08 4.38 4.19
N SER A 33 -2.95 4.53 3.19
CA SER A 33 -2.75 3.86 1.90
C SER A 33 -1.46 4.30 1.19
N GLY A 34 -1.11 5.58 1.24
CA GLY A 34 0.15 6.10 0.69
C GLY A 34 1.38 5.56 1.43
N LEU A 35 1.31 5.52 2.75
CA LEU A 35 2.37 4.96 3.60
C LEU A 35 2.53 3.45 3.40
N THR A 36 1.44 2.69 3.33
CA THR A 36 1.46 1.24 3.10
C THR A 36 2.11 0.88 1.77
N ALA A 37 1.78 1.62 0.72
CA ALA A 37 2.40 1.44 -0.58
C ALA A 37 3.86 1.91 -0.60
N GLY A 38 4.20 2.99 0.10
CA GLY A 38 5.58 3.47 0.24
C GLY A 38 6.49 2.49 0.99
N LEU A 39 6.05 2.01 2.15
CA LEU A 39 6.75 0.97 2.92
C LEU A 39 6.90 -0.31 2.09
N GLY A 40 5.84 -0.73 1.41
CA GLY A 40 5.92 -1.88 0.50
C GLY A 40 6.93 -1.66 -0.62
N ALA A 41 7.04 -0.46 -1.18
CA ALA A 41 8.08 -0.16 -2.17
C ALA A 41 9.50 -0.24 -1.56
N GLN A 42 9.70 0.20 -0.31
CA GLN A 42 10.99 0.04 0.35
C GLN A 42 11.38 -1.42 0.61
N SER A 43 10.42 -2.31 0.83
CA SER A 43 10.73 -3.73 1.05
C SER A 43 11.08 -4.45 -0.26
N VAL A 44 10.45 -4.12 -1.40
CA VAL A 44 10.51 -4.95 -2.61
C VAL A 44 10.73 -4.21 -3.94
N SER A 45 11.05 -2.91 -3.96
CA SER A 45 11.19 -2.15 -5.22
C SER A 45 12.28 -2.68 -6.14
N ALA A 46 13.41 -3.13 -5.60
CA ALA A 46 14.48 -3.75 -6.42
C ALA A 46 14.02 -5.05 -7.08
N LEU A 47 13.35 -5.92 -6.32
CA LEU A 47 12.78 -7.18 -6.81
C LEU A 47 11.68 -6.93 -7.84
N ARG A 48 10.85 -5.88 -7.67
CA ARG A 48 9.85 -5.47 -8.66
C ARG A 48 10.44 -4.88 -9.93
N ALA A 49 11.66 -4.35 -9.91
CA ALA A 49 12.29 -3.77 -11.09
C ALA A 49 12.92 -4.82 -12.02
N LEU A 50 13.16 -6.04 -11.53
CA LEU A 50 13.76 -7.11 -12.32
C LEU A 50 12.89 -7.49 -13.53
N PRO A 51 13.49 -7.70 -14.72
CA PRO A 51 12.81 -8.29 -15.86
C PRO A 51 12.66 -9.80 -15.63
N GLY A 52 11.43 -10.26 -15.45
CA GLY A 52 11.09 -11.67 -15.26
C GLY A 52 9.70 -11.86 -14.66
N GLU A 53 9.14 -13.05 -14.85
CA GLU A 53 7.82 -13.42 -14.33
C GLU A 53 7.91 -14.41 -13.15
N ALA A 54 9.04 -15.11 -13.00
CA ALA A 54 9.22 -16.09 -11.94
C ALA A 54 10.65 -16.08 -11.39
N VAL A 55 10.79 -16.63 -10.18
CA VAL A 55 12.07 -16.76 -9.48
C VAL A 55 12.22 -18.16 -8.91
N VAL A 56 13.33 -18.82 -9.16
CA VAL A 56 13.68 -20.10 -8.53
C VAL A 56 14.61 -19.84 -7.36
N VAL A 57 14.25 -20.38 -6.20
CA VAL A 57 15.04 -20.33 -4.96
C VAL A 57 15.40 -21.75 -4.50
N ALA A 58 16.34 -21.88 -3.57
CA ALA A 58 16.62 -23.13 -2.91
C ALA A 58 15.38 -23.61 -2.15
N ALA A 59 15.12 -24.92 -2.15
CA ALA A 59 14.00 -25.48 -1.42
C ALA A 59 14.16 -25.21 0.10
N PRO A 60 13.15 -24.61 0.77
CA PRO A 60 13.21 -24.36 2.21
C PRO A 60 13.17 -25.69 3.00
N ALA A 61 13.60 -25.65 4.26
CA ALA A 61 13.47 -26.80 5.15
C ALA A 61 11.98 -27.14 5.41
N GLU A 62 11.70 -28.38 5.80
CA GLU A 62 10.33 -28.82 6.09
C GLU A 62 9.65 -27.91 7.14
N GLY A 63 8.55 -27.26 6.74
CA GLY A 63 7.77 -26.36 7.60
C GLY A 63 8.23 -24.90 7.59
N GLU A 64 9.29 -24.55 6.86
CA GLU A 64 9.74 -23.17 6.66
C GLU A 64 9.14 -22.58 5.38
N SER A 65 9.04 -21.25 5.34
CA SER A 65 8.67 -20.51 4.12
C SER A 65 9.94 -20.14 3.34
N PRO A 66 9.86 -20.05 1.99
CA PRO A 66 11.00 -19.62 1.20
C PRO A 66 11.42 -18.20 1.58
N GLU A 67 12.74 -17.97 1.67
CA GLU A 67 13.32 -16.65 1.92
C GLU A 67 14.39 -16.32 0.88
N LEU A 68 14.15 -15.28 0.07
CA LEU A 68 15.02 -14.92 -1.06
C LEU A 68 16.47 -14.63 -0.66
N ALA A 69 16.67 -13.83 0.40
CA ALA A 69 18.01 -13.41 0.83
C ALA A 69 18.80 -14.52 1.53
N ARG A 70 18.14 -15.59 2.00
CA ARG A 70 18.81 -16.74 2.64
C ARG A 70 18.95 -17.93 1.72
N SER A 71 18.26 -17.91 0.57
CA SER A 71 18.38 -18.93 -0.45
C SER A 71 19.81 -19.01 -0.96
N GLN A 72 20.33 -20.24 -1.09
CA GLN A 72 21.65 -20.52 -1.61
C GLN A 72 21.55 -21.61 -2.66
N LEU A 73 21.63 -21.21 -3.93
CA LEU A 73 21.65 -22.16 -5.05
C LEU A 73 23.05 -22.71 -5.28
N THR A 74 23.10 -24.01 -5.54
CA THR A 74 24.32 -24.73 -5.94
C THR A 74 24.57 -24.59 -7.44
N GLU A 75 25.78 -24.97 -7.87
CA GLU A 75 26.17 -24.92 -9.29
C GLU A 75 25.30 -25.79 -10.19
N GLU A 76 24.91 -26.97 -9.72
CA GLU A 76 24.02 -27.87 -10.46
C GLU A 76 22.63 -27.25 -10.69
N GLN A 77 22.11 -26.54 -9.68
CA GLN A 77 20.82 -25.85 -9.78
C GLN A 77 20.89 -24.62 -10.69
N VAL A 78 22.02 -23.91 -10.75
CA VAL A 78 22.19 -22.75 -11.64
C VAL A 78 22.42 -23.18 -13.09
N ALA A 79 23.27 -24.18 -13.33
CA ALA A 79 23.60 -24.63 -14.68
C ALA A 79 22.49 -25.43 -15.36
N GLY A 80 21.56 -25.99 -14.60
CA GLY A 80 20.47 -26.85 -15.10
C GLY A 80 19.25 -26.12 -15.65
N HIS A 81 19.18 -24.78 -15.56
CA HIS A 81 17.96 -24.02 -15.85
C HIS A 81 18.20 -22.83 -16.78
N GLU A 82 17.22 -22.54 -17.64
CA GLU A 82 17.20 -21.33 -18.47
C GLU A 82 16.75 -20.14 -17.59
N GLY A 83 17.70 -19.52 -16.90
CA GLY A 83 17.44 -18.36 -16.05
C GLY A 83 18.72 -17.60 -15.74
N GLU A 84 18.58 -16.32 -15.42
CA GLU A 84 19.71 -15.48 -15.07
C GLU A 84 19.94 -15.47 -13.56
N ALA A 85 21.18 -15.67 -13.14
CA ALA A 85 21.55 -15.77 -11.74
C ALA A 85 21.51 -14.40 -11.06
N LEU A 86 20.82 -14.35 -9.91
CA LEU A 86 20.74 -13.18 -9.05
C LEU A 86 21.32 -13.52 -7.68
N GLY A 87 22.35 -12.79 -7.27
CA GLY A 87 22.89 -12.79 -5.92
C GLY A 87 22.20 -11.73 -5.06
N ILE A 88 21.80 -12.07 -3.83
CA ILE A 88 21.26 -11.13 -2.86
C ILE A 88 22.01 -11.33 -1.55
N ALA A 89 22.70 -10.30 -1.07
CA ALA A 89 23.35 -10.33 0.24
C ALA A 89 23.34 -8.94 0.89
N THR A 90 23.41 -8.90 2.21
CA THR A 90 23.64 -7.64 2.93
C THR A 90 25.15 -7.44 3.11
N ALA A 91 25.64 -6.24 2.83
CA ALA A 91 27.03 -5.85 3.02
C ALA A 91 27.13 -4.47 3.67
N ARG A 92 28.33 -4.10 4.11
CA ARG A 92 28.63 -2.74 4.57
C ARG A 92 29.48 -2.04 3.53
N ILE A 93 29.14 -0.79 3.23
CA ILE A 93 29.98 0.11 2.43
C ILE A 93 30.73 1.07 3.35
N GLU A 94 31.92 1.48 2.95
CA GLU A 94 32.70 2.49 3.66
C GLU A 94 32.41 3.87 3.08
N LEU A 95 32.14 4.83 3.97
CA LEU A 95 31.86 6.22 3.66
C LEU A 95 32.92 7.11 4.33
N ASP A 96 33.04 8.36 3.86
CA ASP A 96 33.92 9.36 4.47
C ASP A 96 33.70 9.50 5.98
N GLU A 97 32.46 9.29 6.45
CA GLU A 97 32.08 9.31 7.86
C GLU A 97 31.42 8.00 8.33
N GLY A 98 32.14 6.88 8.22
CA GLY A 98 31.78 5.61 8.87
C GLY A 98 31.37 4.52 7.88
N THR A 99 30.43 3.66 8.28
CA THR A 99 29.95 2.57 7.42
C THR A 99 28.44 2.55 7.37
N GLU A 100 27.88 2.33 6.19
CA GLU A 100 26.44 2.15 5.99
C GLU A 100 26.14 0.71 5.57
N THR A 101 24.95 0.22 5.90
CA THR A 101 24.50 -1.13 5.51
C THR A 101 23.66 -1.04 4.25
N VAL A 102 24.00 -1.83 3.24
CA VAL A 102 23.29 -1.89 1.97
C VAL A 102 22.93 -3.34 1.62
N THR A 103 21.95 -3.50 0.75
CA THR A 103 21.71 -4.78 0.08
C THR A 103 22.45 -4.78 -1.25
N VAL A 104 23.23 -5.81 -1.52
CA VAL A 104 23.99 -6.00 -2.74
C VAL A 104 23.26 -6.98 -3.63
N PHE A 105 22.92 -6.55 -4.84
CA PHE A 105 22.40 -7.39 -5.91
C PHE A 105 23.53 -7.72 -6.88
N GLY A 106 23.87 -9.00 -6.96
CA GLY A 106 24.87 -9.52 -7.91
C GLY A 106 24.20 -10.01 -9.18
N VAL A 107 24.62 -9.52 -10.34
CA VAL A 107 24.05 -9.89 -11.66
C VAL A 107 25.16 -10.09 -12.70
N ASP A 108 24.86 -10.82 -13.77
CA ASP A 108 25.76 -10.90 -14.92
C ASP A 108 25.82 -9.52 -15.60
N PRO A 109 27.00 -8.88 -15.73
CA PRO A 109 27.12 -7.55 -16.35
C PRO A 109 26.62 -7.46 -17.78
N ASP A 110 26.67 -8.57 -18.53
CA ASP A 110 26.20 -8.65 -19.92
C ASP A 110 24.76 -9.21 -20.02
N GLY A 111 24.14 -9.52 -18.87
CA GLY A 111 22.83 -10.12 -18.75
C GLY A 111 21.66 -9.14 -18.81
N ALA A 112 20.45 -9.68 -18.86
CA ALA A 112 19.21 -8.90 -18.90
C ALA A 112 18.84 -8.30 -17.53
N LEU A 113 19.34 -8.85 -16.42
CA LEU A 113 19.10 -8.30 -15.08
C LEU A 113 20.00 -7.10 -14.75
N ALA A 114 21.07 -6.86 -15.52
CA ALA A 114 22.00 -5.75 -15.29
C ALA A 114 21.32 -4.38 -15.50
N PRO A 115 21.23 -3.53 -14.47
CA PRO A 115 20.73 -2.17 -14.64
C PRO A 115 21.80 -1.25 -15.23
N GLU A 116 21.39 -0.06 -15.70
CA GLU A 116 22.31 0.96 -16.19
C GLU A 116 23.30 1.45 -15.11
N GLN A 117 22.92 1.39 -13.83
CA GLN A 117 23.71 1.83 -12.68
C GLN A 117 24.58 0.72 -12.05
N LEU A 118 24.97 -0.29 -12.83
CA LEU A 118 25.83 -1.38 -12.35
C LEU A 118 27.24 -0.84 -11.98
N VAL A 119 27.68 -1.06 -10.73
CA VAL A 119 28.99 -0.63 -10.26
C VAL A 119 30.05 -1.70 -10.57
N ALA A 120 30.52 -1.73 -11.82
CA ALA A 120 31.46 -2.75 -12.30
C ALA A 120 32.84 -2.72 -11.62
N GLY A 121 33.23 -1.59 -11.03
CA GLY A 121 34.51 -1.41 -10.33
C GLY A 121 34.48 -1.78 -8.84
N ALA A 122 33.37 -2.28 -8.32
CA ALA A 122 33.23 -2.62 -6.91
C ALA A 122 34.15 -3.80 -6.53
N THR A 123 34.70 -3.77 -5.32
CA THR A 123 35.56 -4.83 -4.78
C THR A 123 35.22 -5.15 -3.34
N VAL A 124 35.49 -6.39 -2.90
CA VAL A 124 35.33 -6.78 -1.49
C VAL A 124 36.66 -6.62 -0.75
N GLY A 125 36.68 -5.73 0.23
CA GLY A 125 37.83 -5.47 1.09
C GLY A 125 38.06 -6.59 2.12
N GLU A 126 39.20 -6.54 2.81
CA GLU A 126 39.65 -7.60 3.75
C GLU A 126 38.67 -7.86 4.91
N SER A 127 37.84 -6.87 5.28
CA SER A 127 36.85 -6.99 6.35
C SER A 127 35.46 -7.44 5.87
N GLY A 128 35.33 -7.79 4.59
CA GLY A 128 34.04 -8.09 3.95
C GLY A 128 33.19 -6.84 3.67
N THR A 129 33.82 -5.66 3.68
CA THR A 129 33.24 -4.38 3.27
C THR A 129 33.28 -4.24 1.75
N LEU A 130 32.25 -3.65 1.17
CA LEU A 130 32.19 -3.37 -0.26
C LEU A 130 32.78 -1.98 -0.52
N GLU A 131 33.81 -1.93 -1.36
CA GLU A 131 34.58 -0.73 -1.71
C GLU A 131 34.25 -0.28 -3.14
N GLY A 132 34.45 1.02 -3.43
CA GLY A 132 34.19 1.59 -4.75
C GLY A 132 32.71 1.85 -5.06
N VAL A 133 31.86 1.83 -4.03
CA VAL A 133 30.40 2.01 -4.10
C VAL A 133 29.99 3.18 -3.22
N SER A 134 29.06 4.00 -3.70
CA SER A 134 28.44 5.12 -2.99
C SER A 134 26.96 4.84 -2.70
N PRO A 135 26.36 5.42 -1.63
CA PRO A 135 24.92 5.39 -1.41
C PRO A 135 24.14 6.00 -2.58
N ASP A 136 24.73 6.97 -3.27
CA ASP A 136 24.13 7.63 -4.44
C ASP A 136 23.92 6.67 -5.63
N ASP A 137 24.62 5.53 -5.66
CA ASP A 137 24.45 4.50 -6.69
C ASP A 137 23.15 3.69 -6.48
N ALA A 138 22.51 3.81 -5.30
CA ALA A 138 21.29 3.09 -4.97
C ALA A 138 20.04 3.93 -5.25
N HIS A 139 19.15 3.40 -6.10
CA HIS A 139 17.87 4.04 -6.44
C HIS A 139 16.65 3.19 -6.09
N LEU A 140 16.88 1.95 -5.67
CA LEU A 140 15.86 0.99 -5.28
C LEU A 140 16.19 0.44 -3.90
N SER A 141 15.22 -0.24 -3.32
CA SER A 141 15.34 -0.80 -1.97
C SER A 141 14.88 -2.24 -1.91
N PHE A 142 15.48 -2.97 -0.97
CA PHE A 142 15.13 -4.34 -0.63
C PHE A 142 15.26 -4.51 0.88
N ASN A 143 14.21 -5.01 1.55
CA ASN A 143 14.13 -5.09 3.02
C ASN A 143 14.45 -3.75 3.73
N HIS A 144 13.97 -2.61 3.20
CA HIS A 144 14.21 -1.27 3.74
C HIS A 144 15.67 -0.79 3.69
N LEU A 145 16.54 -1.53 3.00
CA LEU A 145 17.92 -1.12 2.73
C LEU A 145 18.06 -0.66 1.28
N PRO A 146 18.89 0.36 1.00
CA PRO A 146 19.25 0.72 -0.37
C PRO A 146 19.92 -0.46 -1.08
N VAL A 147 19.65 -0.60 -2.37
CA VAL A 147 20.20 -1.68 -3.20
C VAL A 147 21.26 -1.14 -4.14
N VAL A 148 22.45 -1.73 -4.06
CA VAL A 148 23.55 -1.51 -4.99
C VAL A 148 23.71 -2.73 -5.88
N TRP A 149 23.92 -2.49 -7.16
CA TRP A 149 24.12 -3.54 -8.15
C TRP A 149 25.61 -3.69 -8.47
N VAL A 150 26.11 -4.92 -8.41
CA VAL A 150 27.51 -5.26 -8.70
C VAL A 150 27.57 -6.49 -9.60
N PRO A 151 28.71 -6.74 -10.27
CA PRO A 151 28.93 -8.01 -10.97
C PRO A 151 28.74 -9.20 -10.01
N LEU A 152 28.12 -10.27 -10.50
CA LEU A 152 27.83 -11.46 -9.71
C LEU A 152 29.08 -12.08 -9.09
N GLU A 153 30.24 -11.93 -9.74
CA GLU A 153 31.55 -12.34 -9.25
C GLU A 153 31.93 -11.60 -7.96
N VAL A 154 31.72 -10.28 -7.90
CA VAL A 154 31.97 -9.46 -6.70
C VAL A 154 31.03 -9.89 -5.57
N TRP A 155 29.75 -10.14 -5.89
CA TRP A 155 28.80 -10.63 -4.90
C TRP A 155 29.23 -11.98 -4.28
N ARG A 156 29.76 -12.91 -5.09
CA ARG A 156 30.23 -14.24 -4.61
C ARG A 156 31.43 -14.16 -3.65
N GLU A 157 32.18 -13.06 -3.68
CA GLU A 157 33.30 -12.82 -2.75
C GLU A 157 32.82 -12.33 -1.38
N LEU A 158 31.56 -11.91 -1.24
CA LEU A 158 31.03 -11.47 0.04
C LEU A 158 30.98 -12.64 1.05
N PRO A 159 31.30 -12.40 2.33
CA PRO A 159 31.27 -13.46 3.36
C PRO A 159 29.93 -14.19 3.44
N MET A 160 28.82 -13.48 3.26
CA MET A 160 27.46 -14.03 3.31
C MET A 160 27.08 -14.86 2.08
N ALA A 161 27.80 -14.69 0.96
CA ALA A 161 27.59 -15.44 -0.28
C ALA A 161 28.53 -16.67 -0.40
N THR A 162 29.48 -16.83 0.53
CA THR A 162 30.49 -17.89 0.48
C THR A 162 29.86 -19.27 0.29
N GLY A 163 30.23 -19.95 -0.80
CA GLY A 163 29.73 -21.29 -1.13
C GLY A 163 28.40 -21.32 -1.91
N SER A 164 27.74 -20.18 -2.07
CA SER A 164 26.57 -20.03 -2.92
C SER A 164 26.98 -19.56 -4.33
N ARG A 165 26.29 -20.06 -5.36
CA ARG A 165 26.49 -19.59 -6.75
C ARG A 165 25.58 -18.42 -7.11
N ALA A 166 24.40 -18.37 -6.49
CA ALA A 166 23.38 -17.35 -6.62
C ALA A 166 22.36 -17.49 -5.47
N SER A 167 21.67 -16.42 -5.12
CA SER A 167 20.52 -16.49 -4.21
C SER A 167 19.26 -16.97 -4.93
N ALA A 168 19.11 -16.61 -6.19
CA ALA A 168 17.94 -16.90 -6.99
C ALA A 168 18.30 -17.03 -8.48
N LEU A 169 17.43 -17.69 -9.25
CA LEU A 169 17.42 -17.63 -10.72
C LEU A 169 16.16 -16.88 -11.14
N VAL A 170 16.31 -15.84 -11.95
CA VAL A 170 15.18 -15.11 -12.51
C VAL A 170 14.84 -15.71 -13.87
N LEU A 171 13.58 -16.10 -14.03
CA LEU A 171 13.06 -16.68 -15.25
C LEU A 171 12.27 -15.61 -16.03
N PRO A 172 12.45 -15.54 -17.37
CA PRO A 172 11.71 -14.58 -18.19
C PRO A 172 10.20 -14.88 -18.23
N ASP A 173 9.82 -16.15 -18.15
CA ASP A 173 8.44 -16.64 -18.24
C ASP A 173 7.99 -17.35 -16.93
N GLU A 174 6.68 -17.53 -16.77
CA GLU A 174 6.07 -18.33 -15.69
C GLU A 174 6.68 -19.74 -15.58
N PRO A 175 6.80 -20.29 -14.36
CA PRO A 175 7.64 -21.46 -14.13
C PRO A 175 6.99 -22.74 -14.66
N GLY A 176 7.73 -23.48 -15.49
CA GLY A 176 7.37 -24.86 -15.89
C GLY A 176 7.85 -25.90 -14.88
N GLU A 177 7.15 -27.03 -14.73
CA GLU A 177 7.54 -28.13 -13.81
C GLU A 177 8.97 -28.67 -14.03
N ALA A 178 9.51 -28.53 -15.24
CA ALA A 178 10.87 -28.95 -15.59
C ALA A 178 11.99 -27.99 -15.13
N GLN A 179 11.64 -26.77 -14.69
CA GLN A 179 12.60 -25.70 -14.39
C GLN A 179 13.03 -25.65 -12.90
N VAL A 180 12.76 -26.70 -12.12
CA VAL A 180 12.75 -26.63 -10.65
C VAL A 180 13.52 -27.78 -9.96
N ALA A 181 14.38 -28.51 -10.67
CA ALA A 181 15.05 -29.68 -10.08
C ALA A 181 15.91 -29.29 -8.86
N GLY A 182 15.44 -29.67 -7.66
CA GLY A 182 16.08 -29.35 -6.38
C GLY A 182 15.82 -27.94 -5.83
N GLY A 183 15.06 -27.09 -6.54
CA GLY A 183 14.65 -25.75 -6.10
C GLY A 183 13.17 -25.66 -5.80
N GLN A 184 12.70 -24.45 -5.54
CA GLN A 184 11.28 -24.08 -5.54
C GLN A 184 11.09 -22.89 -6.47
N ALA A 185 10.20 -23.04 -7.45
CA ALA A 185 9.82 -21.94 -8.32
C ALA A 185 8.70 -21.13 -7.67
N LEU A 186 8.86 -19.82 -7.69
CA LEU A 186 7.93 -18.85 -7.16
C LEU A 186 7.47 -17.96 -8.30
N THR A 187 6.16 -17.75 -8.40
CA THR A 187 5.62 -16.65 -9.21
C THR A 187 6.14 -15.31 -8.69
N ARG A 188 6.05 -14.26 -9.50
CA ARG A 188 6.43 -12.91 -9.05
C ARG A 188 5.77 -12.50 -7.73
N SER A 189 4.49 -12.78 -7.52
CA SER A 189 3.81 -12.47 -6.26
C SER A 189 4.39 -13.25 -5.08
N GLU A 190 4.64 -14.54 -5.25
CA GLU A 190 5.21 -15.39 -4.19
C GLU A 190 6.66 -15.00 -3.87
N ALA A 191 7.42 -14.57 -4.88
CA ALA A 191 8.75 -14.01 -4.67
C ALA A 191 8.71 -12.73 -3.83
N LEU A 192 7.73 -11.84 -4.03
CA LEU A 192 7.56 -10.66 -3.17
C LEU A 192 7.21 -11.07 -1.73
N ASP A 193 6.36 -12.08 -1.55
CA ASP A 193 5.98 -12.59 -0.23
C ASP A 193 7.12 -13.33 0.49
N ALA A 194 8.08 -13.89 -0.27
CA ALA A 194 9.32 -14.49 0.22
C ALA A 194 10.37 -13.47 0.70
N VAL A 195 10.06 -12.18 0.65
CA VAL A 195 10.86 -11.12 1.28
C VAL A 195 10.45 -11.04 2.76
N GLY A 196 11.40 -11.37 3.66
CA GLY A 196 11.13 -11.83 5.02
C GLY A 196 10.17 -10.99 5.90
N SER A 197 10.09 -9.68 5.72
CA SER A 197 9.14 -8.83 6.48
C SER A 197 7.92 -8.36 5.68
N TYR A 198 7.95 -8.46 4.34
CA TYR A 198 6.99 -7.80 3.45
C TYR A 198 5.55 -8.29 3.68
N SER A 199 5.31 -9.60 3.64
CA SER A 199 3.96 -10.16 3.76
C SER A 199 3.31 -9.86 5.11
N SER A 200 4.09 -9.95 6.20
CA SER A 200 3.63 -9.67 7.56
C SER A 200 3.32 -8.18 7.78
N GLU A 201 4.18 -7.29 7.28
CA GLU A 201 3.96 -5.84 7.34
C GLU A 201 2.74 -5.42 6.52
N GLN A 202 2.65 -5.88 5.27
CA GLN A 202 1.53 -5.57 4.39
C GLN A 202 0.21 -6.11 4.93
N GLY A 203 0.19 -7.34 5.45
CA GLY A 203 -0.99 -7.92 6.08
C GLY A 203 -1.50 -7.12 7.27
N SER A 204 -0.60 -6.68 8.16
CA SER A 204 -0.93 -5.83 9.30
C SER A 204 -1.49 -4.47 8.87
N LEU A 205 -0.83 -3.80 7.92
CA LEU A 205 -1.25 -2.49 7.42
C LEU A 205 -2.61 -2.53 6.70
N GLN A 206 -2.84 -3.56 5.89
CA GLN A 206 -4.13 -3.76 5.22
C GLN A 206 -5.26 -4.03 6.23
N LEU A 207 -4.98 -4.75 7.33
CA LEU A 207 -5.94 -4.97 8.40
C LEU A 207 -6.31 -3.66 9.10
N ILE A 208 -5.32 -2.80 9.41
CA ILE A 208 -5.56 -1.47 9.97
C ILE A 208 -6.39 -0.61 9.00
N GLN A 209 -6.05 -0.63 7.71
CA GLN A 209 -6.79 0.11 6.68
C GLN A 209 -8.24 -0.39 6.55
N GLY A 210 -8.46 -1.70 6.56
CA GLY A 210 -9.79 -2.30 6.55
C GLY A 210 -10.61 -1.91 7.77
N LEU A 211 -10.01 -1.97 8.97
CA LEU A 211 -10.66 -1.54 10.21
C LEU A 211 -11.03 -0.05 10.16
N LEU A 212 -10.13 0.80 9.66
CA LEU A 212 -10.41 2.23 9.49
C LEU A 212 -11.59 2.46 8.55
N LEU A 213 -11.68 1.76 7.41
CA LEU A 213 -12.83 1.86 6.50
C LEU A 213 -14.14 1.44 7.18
N VAL A 214 -14.13 0.37 7.99
CA VAL A 214 -15.31 -0.07 8.75
C VAL A 214 -15.72 0.97 9.78
N VAL A 215 -14.77 1.45 10.60
CA VAL A 215 -15.04 2.49 11.61
C VAL A 215 -15.57 3.76 10.95
N SER A 216 -15.02 4.14 9.80
CA SER A 216 -15.46 5.28 9.01
C SER A 216 -16.93 5.15 8.59
N ALA A 217 -17.33 3.98 8.08
CA ALA A 217 -18.71 3.71 7.72
C ALA A 217 -19.67 3.85 8.92
N VAL A 218 -19.27 3.35 10.08
CA VAL A 218 -20.02 3.48 11.34
C VAL A 218 -20.16 4.94 11.75
N VAL A 219 -19.06 5.71 11.72
CA VAL A 219 -19.05 7.14 12.06
C VAL A 219 -19.97 7.92 11.13
N VAL A 220 -19.84 7.74 9.81
CA VAL A 220 -20.70 8.38 8.81
C VAL A 220 -22.18 8.01 9.04
N SER A 221 -22.46 6.74 9.30
CA SER A 221 -23.81 6.25 9.62
C SER A 221 -24.40 6.93 10.85
N ALA A 222 -23.63 7.07 11.93
CA ALA A 222 -24.06 7.73 13.16
C ALA A 222 -24.36 9.21 12.94
N PHE A 223 -23.50 9.94 12.22
CA PHE A 223 -23.72 11.34 11.91
C PHE A 223 -24.96 11.55 11.04
N LEU A 224 -25.15 10.72 9.99
CA LEU A 224 -26.33 10.81 9.14
C LEU A 224 -27.61 10.42 9.88
N THR A 225 -27.54 9.52 10.87
CA THR A 225 -28.67 9.20 11.74
C THR A 225 -29.06 10.40 12.57
N VAL A 226 -28.11 11.02 13.28
CA VAL A 226 -28.35 12.22 14.08
C VAL A 226 -28.87 13.36 13.21
N TRP A 227 -28.31 13.54 12.02
CA TRP A 227 -28.76 14.52 11.03
C TRP A 227 -30.22 14.28 10.61
N THR A 228 -30.55 13.04 10.27
CA THR A 228 -31.91 12.65 9.85
C THR A 228 -32.91 12.92 10.97
N ILE A 229 -32.57 12.59 12.21
CA ILE A 229 -33.41 12.86 13.39
C ILE A 229 -33.64 14.36 13.56
N GLN A 230 -32.60 15.18 13.45
CA GLN A 230 -32.72 16.64 13.58
C GLN A 230 -33.57 17.29 12.48
N ARG A 231 -33.66 16.67 11.30
CA ARG A 231 -34.51 17.11 10.17
C ARG A 231 -35.84 16.38 10.06
N THR A 232 -36.23 15.59 11.07
CA THR A 232 -37.49 14.83 11.02
C THR A 232 -38.71 15.73 10.82
N GLY A 233 -38.71 16.94 11.41
CA GLY A 233 -39.78 17.93 11.21
C GLY A 233 -39.95 18.33 9.75
N ASP A 234 -38.85 18.69 9.08
CA ASP A 234 -38.86 19.06 7.66
C ASP A 234 -39.27 17.89 6.76
N LEU A 235 -38.78 16.68 7.07
CA LEU A 235 -39.15 15.45 6.37
C LEU A 235 -40.65 15.13 6.56
N ALA A 236 -41.21 15.38 7.74
CA ALA A 236 -42.63 15.18 8.04
C ALA A 236 -43.51 16.17 7.25
N VAL A 237 -43.12 17.44 7.15
CA VAL A 237 -43.81 18.43 6.31
C VAL A 237 -43.77 18.04 4.84
N MET A 238 -42.60 17.65 4.32
CA MET A 238 -42.50 17.17 2.92
C MET A 238 -43.36 15.94 2.67
N ARG A 239 -43.43 15.01 3.64
CA ARG A 239 -44.31 13.84 3.55
C ARG A 239 -45.79 14.22 3.59
N ALA A 240 -46.18 15.22 4.39
CA ALA A 240 -47.54 15.75 4.43
C ALA A 240 -47.95 16.43 3.11
N LEU A 241 -46.99 17.02 2.39
CA LEU A 241 -47.17 17.58 1.04
C LEU A 241 -47.17 16.52 -0.08
N GLY A 242 -47.06 15.23 0.27
CA GLY A 242 -47.15 14.11 -0.68
C GLY A 242 -45.82 13.50 -1.12
N ALA A 243 -44.69 13.85 -0.51
CA ALA A 243 -43.41 13.22 -0.83
C ALA A 243 -43.40 11.74 -0.48
N THR A 244 -43.00 10.89 -1.44
CA THR A 244 -42.89 9.44 -1.23
C THR A 244 -41.71 9.07 -0.33
N ARG A 245 -41.75 7.89 0.30
CA ARG A 245 -40.61 7.37 1.08
C ARG A 245 -39.32 7.28 0.25
N ARG A 246 -39.42 6.90 -1.03
CA ARG A 246 -38.28 6.79 -1.94
C ARG A 246 -37.62 8.15 -2.20
N THR A 247 -38.41 9.19 -2.41
CA THR A 247 -37.89 10.55 -2.62
C THR A 247 -37.19 11.09 -1.38
N LEU A 248 -37.70 10.78 -0.18
CA LEU A 248 -37.05 11.18 1.09
C LEU A 248 -35.73 10.42 1.31
N VAL A 249 -35.69 9.11 1.04
CA VAL A 249 -34.43 8.34 1.08
C VAL A 249 -33.41 8.91 0.10
N GLY A 250 -33.82 9.18 -1.13
CA GLY A 250 -32.96 9.73 -2.17
C GLY A 250 -32.36 11.08 -1.78
N ASP A 251 -33.13 11.96 -1.14
CA ASP A 251 -32.63 13.25 -0.65
C ASP A 251 -31.53 13.09 0.41
N VAL A 252 -31.76 12.25 1.43
CA VAL A 252 -30.77 12.02 2.49
C VAL A 252 -29.51 11.34 1.94
N LEU A 253 -29.65 10.35 1.06
CA LEU A 253 -28.51 9.69 0.41
C LEU A 253 -27.72 10.64 -0.48
N THR A 254 -28.39 11.54 -1.20
CA THR A 254 -27.72 12.55 -2.03
C THR A 254 -26.95 13.56 -1.17
N GLN A 255 -27.51 13.98 -0.03
CA GLN A 255 -26.80 14.84 0.92
C GLN A 255 -25.57 14.12 1.52
N GLY A 256 -25.74 12.86 1.91
CA GLY A 256 -24.62 12.04 2.39
C GLY A 256 -23.54 11.85 1.33
N LEU A 257 -23.92 11.59 0.08
CA LEU A 257 -22.99 11.49 -1.05
C LEU A 257 -22.20 12.78 -1.24
N LEU A 258 -22.88 13.94 -1.27
CA LEU A 258 -22.20 15.23 -1.43
C LEU A 258 -21.25 15.52 -0.27
N LEU A 259 -21.65 15.20 0.96
CA LEU A 259 -20.79 15.33 2.14
C LEU A 259 -19.55 14.43 2.03
N LEU A 260 -19.72 13.17 1.62
CA LEU A 260 -18.63 12.21 1.45
C LEU A 260 -17.67 12.60 0.32
N LEU A 261 -18.20 13.10 -0.79
CA LEU A 261 -17.39 13.55 -1.92
C LEU A 261 -16.61 14.82 -1.56
N VAL A 262 -17.27 15.83 -0.99
CA VAL A 262 -16.62 17.11 -0.66
C VAL A 262 -15.70 16.97 0.54
N GLY A 263 -16.20 16.45 1.66
CA GLY A 263 -15.39 16.24 2.86
C GLY A 263 -14.26 15.24 2.59
N GLY A 264 -14.57 14.14 1.92
CA GLY A 264 -13.56 13.13 1.57
C GLY A 264 -12.54 13.65 0.57
N GLY A 265 -12.98 14.43 -0.42
CA GLY A 265 -12.08 15.07 -1.38
C GLY A 265 -11.14 16.06 -0.72
N VAL A 266 -11.63 16.89 0.22
CA VAL A 266 -10.78 17.78 1.03
C VAL A 266 -9.76 16.98 1.84
N GLY A 267 -10.17 15.88 2.47
CA GLY A 267 -9.26 14.98 3.19
C GLY A 267 -8.20 14.34 2.30
N ALA A 268 -8.59 13.86 1.12
CA ALA A 268 -7.68 13.27 0.14
C ALA A 268 -6.67 14.30 -0.40
N LEU A 269 -7.11 15.53 -0.66
CA LEU A 269 -6.24 16.63 -1.06
C LEU A 269 -5.25 16.99 0.07
N ALA A 270 -5.72 17.06 1.30
CA ALA A 270 -4.87 17.31 2.46
C ALA A 270 -3.83 16.20 2.66
N ALA A 271 -4.21 14.93 2.51
CA ALA A 271 -3.29 13.80 2.55
C ALA A 271 -2.27 13.84 1.40
N THR A 272 -2.68 14.25 0.21
CA THR A 272 -1.77 14.43 -0.94
C THR A 272 -0.74 15.53 -0.65
N GLY A 273 -1.20 16.68 -0.11
CA GLY A 273 -0.32 17.78 0.29
C GLY A 273 0.64 17.38 1.42
N LEU A 274 0.15 16.65 2.41
CA LEU A 274 0.97 16.11 3.49
C LEU A 274 2.02 15.12 2.96
N GLY A 275 1.61 14.19 2.09
CA GLY A 275 2.53 13.25 1.45
C GLY A 275 3.60 13.98 0.65
N ALA A 276 3.23 14.98 -0.15
CA ALA A 276 4.21 15.74 -0.95
C ALA A 276 5.23 16.47 -0.07
N TRP A 277 4.79 17.00 1.07
CA TRP A 277 5.70 17.58 2.06
C TRP A 277 6.62 16.53 2.69
N VAL A 278 6.09 15.36 3.05
CA VAL A 278 6.87 14.26 3.61
C VAL A 278 7.92 13.72 2.61
N LEU A 279 7.58 13.62 1.33
CA LEU A 279 8.55 13.20 0.31
C LEU A 279 9.71 14.20 0.19
N SER A 280 9.53 15.46 0.55
CA SER A 280 10.61 16.46 0.48
C SER A 280 11.63 16.36 1.62
N THR A 281 11.38 15.51 2.63
CA THR A 281 12.27 15.35 3.79
C THR A 281 13.00 14.02 3.84
N ASP A 282 12.78 13.13 2.87
CA ASP A 282 13.33 11.75 2.77
C ASP A 282 13.16 10.88 4.03
N ALA A 283 12.35 11.31 5.00
CA ALA A 283 12.27 10.70 6.32
C ALA A 283 11.27 9.53 6.39
N VAL A 284 10.23 9.55 5.56
CA VAL A 284 9.14 8.57 5.60
C VAL A 284 8.77 8.15 4.18
N PRO A 285 8.77 6.85 3.88
CA PRO A 285 8.43 6.36 2.56
C PRO A 285 6.94 6.51 2.28
N TRP A 286 6.61 7.27 1.25
CA TRP A 286 5.23 7.51 0.90
C TRP A 286 5.05 7.44 -0.61
N ALA A 287 4.04 6.69 -1.06
CA ALA A 287 3.71 6.59 -2.48
C ALA A 287 2.53 7.50 -2.82
N LEU A 288 2.78 8.53 -3.63
CA LEU A 288 1.76 9.41 -4.18
C LEU A 288 1.34 8.95 -5.57
N THR A 289 0.28 8.14 -5.64
CA THR A 289 -0.28 7.66 -6.89
C THR A 289 -1.81 7.78 -6.88
N PRO A 290 -2.49 7.76 -8.04
CA PRO A 290 -3.95 7.69 -8.08
C PRO A 290 -4.51 6.47 -7.33
N MET A 291 -3.76 5.35 -7.30
CA MET A 291 -4.17 4.15 -6.57
C MET A 291 -4.14 4.33 -5.05
N THR A 292 -3.16 5.07 -4.52
CA THR A 292 -3.06 5.34 -3.07
C THR A 292 -3.90 6.51 -2.60
N THR A 293 -4.54 7.24 -3.51
CA THR A 293 -5.32 8.45 -3.19
C THR A 293 -6.79 8.31 -3.58
N VAL A 294 -7.07 8.05 -4.86
CA VAL A 294 -8.45 8.03 -5.39
C VAL A 294 -9.19 6.77 -4.96
N VAL A 295 -8.57 5.59 -5.07
CA VAL A 295 -9.20 4.31 -4.69
C VAL A 295 -9.62 4.29 -3.21
N PRO A 296 -8.73 4.56 -2.22
CA PRO A 296 -9.14 4.59 -0.81
C PRO A 296 -10.22 5.62 -0.52
N TRP A 297 -10.19 6.79 -1.18
CA TRP A 297 -11.24 7.79 -1.07
C TRP A 297 -12.59 7.28 -1.61
N LEU A 298 -12.62 6.64 -2.78
CA LEU A 298 -13.83 6.07 -3.35
C LEU A 298 -14.37 4.89 -2.51
N LEU A 299 -13.47 4.06 -1.95
CA LEU A 299 -13.86 3.00 -1.01
C LEU A 299 -14.51 3.58 0.25
N LEU A 300 -13.96 4.66 0.78
CA LEU A 300 -14.56 5.39 1.90
C LEU A 300 -15.94 5.95 1.54
N VAL A 301 -16.10 6.54 0.34
CA VAL A 301 -17.41 7.03 -0.14
C VAL A 301 -18.39 5.86 -0.22
N ALA A 302 -18.00 4.73 -0.82
CA ALA A 302 -18.86 3.55 -0.93
C ALA A 302 -19.26 3.01 0.45
N ALA A 303 -18.29 2.83 1.35
CA ALA A 303 -18.54 2.37 2.72
C ALA A 303 -19.45 3.33 3.50
N GLY A 304 -19.22 4.63 3.36
CA GLY A 304 -20.06 5.68 3.96
C GLY A 304 -21.50 5.66 3.42
N LEU A 305 -21.70 5.44 2.13
CA LEU A 305 -23.03 5.31 1.52
C LEU A 305 -23.77 4.06 1.99
N VAL A 306 -23.07 2.94 2.16
CA VAL A 306 -23.64 1.73 2.77
C VAL A 306 -24.09 2.04 4.20
N GLY A 307 -23.24 2.69 4.99
CA GLY A 307 -23.57 3.16 6.34
C GLY A 307 -24.79 4.10 6.37
N ALA A 308 -24.87 5.02 5.41
CA ALA A 308 -25.98 5.94 5.23
C ALA A 308 -27.31 5.22 4.92
N ALA A 309 -27.28 4.28 3.97
CA ALA A 309 -28.46 3.53 3.56
C ALA A 309 -29.04 2.70 4.71
N LEU A 310 -28.18 2.09 5.54
CA LEU A 310 -28.58 1.35 6.73
C LEU A 310 -29.22 2.27 7.78
N ALA A 311 -28.63 3.45 8.03
CA ALA A 311 -29.18 4.45 8.95
C ALA A 311 -30.58 4.93 8.51
N VAL A 312 -30.70 5.36 7.25
CA VAL A 312 -31.95 5.89 6.69
C VAL A 312 -33.07 4.84 6.70
N ARG A 313 -32.74 3.58 6.39
CA ARG A 313 -33.71 2.48 6.43
C ARG A 313 -34.30 2.32 7.84
N ARG A 314 -33.49 2.44 8.88
CA ARG A 314 -33.89 2.31 10.29
C ARG A 314 -34.76 3.47 10.78
N VAL A 315 -34.51 4.69 10.31
CA VAL A 315 -35.28 5.87 10.73
C VAL A 315 -36.65 5.91 10.04
N LEU A 316 -36.71 5.63 8.74
CA LEU A 316 -37.94 5.73 7.96
C LEU A 316 -38.93 4.57 8.16
N THR A 317 -38.63 3.61 9.04
CA THR A 317 -39.59 2.58 9.50
C THR A 317 -40.45 3.08 10.67
N ILE A 318 -40.12 4.21 11.28
CA ILE A 318 -40.88 4.79 12.40
C ILE A 318 -42.10 5.54 11.86
N ASP A 319 -43.26 5.37 12.50
CA ASP A 319 -44.54 5.94 12.05
C ASP A 319 -44.55 7.48 12.16
N PRO A 320 -44.78 8.24 11.06
CA PRO A 320 -44.80 9.69 11.08
C PRO A 320 -45.87 10.30 12.00
N ALA A 321 -46.95 9.58 12.32
CA ALA A 321 -47.96 10.04 13.27
C ALA A 321 -47.38 10.25 14.68
N LEU A 322 -46.48 9.36 15.12
CA LEU A 322 -45.80 9.44 16.41
C LEU A 322 -44.77 10.58 16.46
N ALA A 323 -44.19 10.96 15.32
CA ALA A 323 -43.19 12.02 15.24
C ALA A 323 -43.79 13.43 15.40
N LEU A 324 -45.08 13.61 15.07
CA LEU A 324 -45.78 14.89 15.19
C LEU A 324 -46.40 15.11 16.59
N GLU A 325 -46.72 14.04 17.32
CA GLU A 325 -47.22 14.16 18.71
C GLU A 325 -46.12 14.48 19.72
N GLY A 326 -44.87 14.06 19.48
CA GLY A 326 -43.71 14.37 20.34
C GLY A 326 -43.11 15.76 20.15
N ALA A 327 -43.61 16.57 19.20
CA ALA A 327 -43.15 17.93 18.93
C ALA A 327 -43.97 19.02 19.66
N ARG A 328 -44.86 18.64 20.60
CA ARG A 328 -45.57 19.54 21.51
C ARG A 328 -44.85 19.68 22.85
#